data_AF-A0A7S0UCU1-F1
#
_entry.id   AF-A0A7S0UCU1-F1
#
_cell.length_a   1.000
_cell.length_b   1.000
_cell.length_c   1.000
_cell.angle_alpha   90.00
_cell.angle_beta   90.00
_cell.angle_gamma   90.00
#
_symmetry.space_group_name_H-M   'P 1'
#
loop_
_entity.id
_entity.type
_entity.pdbx_description
1 polymer ?
#
loop_
_entity_poly.entity_id
_entity_poly.type
_entity_poly.pdbx_seq_one_letter_code
_entity_poly.pdbx_strand_id
1 'polypeptide(L)'
;SDPTDERPLYLFEKDIFRKCPEMEAEYTLPPQFDEDLMSALGRDARPDYRWLIVGPKLSGSSFHVDPNCNFAWNATLQGRKKWVFYPPGVQPPGVDGGVSLPEWFAENYGEEHEGSEHRLEC
;
A
#
# COMPACT_ATOMS: atom_id res chain seq x y z
N SER A 1 -1.00 -4.50 22.39
CA SER A 1 -1.54 -5.32 21.30
C SER A 1 -1.24 -6.76 21.65
N ASP A 2 -2.24 -7.63 21.51
CA ASP A 2 -2.05 -9.07 21.64
C ASP A 2 -1.07 -9.53 20.55
N PRO A 3 0.03 -10.24 20.89
CA PRO A 3 0.95 -10.78 19.90
C PRO A 3 0.33 -11.85 18.97
N THR A 4 -0.95 -12.19 19.15
CA THR A 4 -1.68 -13.21 18.36
C THR A 4 -2.72 -12.65 17.37
N ASP A 5 -2.86 -11.32 17.25
CA ASP A 5 -3.78 -10.77 16.25
C ASP A 5 -3.20 -10.93 14.84
N GLU A 6 -3.71 -11.92 14.09
CA GLU A 6 -3.34 -12.20 12.71
C GLU A 6 -3.80 -11.11 11.73
N ARG A 7 -4.69 -10.21 12.16
CA ARG A 7 -5.24 -9.11 11.35
C ARG A 7 -5.33 -7.82 12.16
N PRO A 8 -4.19 -7.27 12.59
CA PRO A 8 -4.19 -6.06 13.39
C PRO A 8 -4.82 -4.89 12.64
N LEU A 9 -5.51 -4.01 13.38
CA LEU A 9 -6.17 -2.84 12.82
C LEU A 9 -5.20 -2.01 11.96
N TYR A 10 -5.60 -1.77 10.70
CA TYR A 10 -4.83 -1.00 9.72
C TYR A 10 -5.67 0.18 9.26
N LEU A 11 -5.36 1.38 9.75
CA LEU A 11 -6.09 2.60 9.43
C LEU A 11 -5.73 3.08 8.02
N PHE A 12 -6.77 3.35 7.21
CA PHE A 12 -6.67 3.89 5.86
C PHE A 12 -7.61 5.11 5.75
N GLU A 13 -7.13 6.29 6.17
CA GLU A 13 -7.96 7.49 6.26
C GLU A 13 -7.83 8.36 5.00
N LYS A 14 -8.89 8.38 4.18
CA LYS A 14 -8.95 9.13 2.92
C LYS A 14 -9.40 10.59 3.10
N ASP A 15 -10.16 10.87 4.16
CA ASP A 15 -10.73 12.21 4.40
C ASP A 15 -9.81 13.08 5.25
N ILE A 16 -8.54 12.71 5.45
CA ILE A 16 -7.66 13.36 6.42
C ILE A 16 -7.52 14.87 6.14
N PHE A 17 -7.40 15.28 4.87
CA PHE A 17 -7.28 16.69 4.49
C PHE A 17 -8.58 17.47 4.60
N ARG A 18 -9.73 16.79 4.60
CA ARG A 18 -11.02 17.41 4.93
C ARG A 18 -11.17 17.59 6.44
N LYS A 19 -10.67 16.64 7.23
CA LYS A 19 -10.76 16.62 8.70
C LYS A 19 -9.71 17.52 9.37
N CYS A 20 -8.53 17.64 8.77
CA CYS A 20 -7.40 18.46 9.22
C CYS A 20 -6.76 19.14 7.99
N PRO A 21 -7.33 20.28 7.54
CA PRO A 21 -6.83 21.00 6.37
C PRO A 21 -5.38 21.48 6.50
N GLU A 22 -4.91 21.70 7.74
CA GLU A 22 -3.54 22.14 8.03
C GLU A 22 -2.50 21.14 7.52
N MET A 23 -2.84 19.85 7.43
CA MET A 23 -1.94 18.83 6.90
C MET A 23 -1.57 19.03 5.42
N GLU A 24 -2.34 19.80 4.65
CA GLU A 24 -1.94 20.10 3.26
C GLU A 24 -0.63 20.90 3.19
N ALA A 25 -0.30 21.68 4.22
CA ALA A 25 0.93 22.45 4.29
C ALA A 25 2.14 21.63 4.80
N GLU A 26 1.91 20.43 5.33
CA GLU A 26 2.94 19.61 6.00
C GLU A 26 3.76 18.75 5.03
N TYR A 27 3.40 18.70 3.75
CA TYR A 27 4.18 17.99 2.73
C TYR A 27 4.06 18.65 1.35
N THR A 28 4.99 18.29 0.47
CA THR A 28 4.97 18.66 -0.95
C THR A 28 5.06 17.40 -1.79
N LEU A 29 4.51 17.44 -3.00
CA LEU A 29 4.59 16.33 -3.93
C LEU A 29 6.03 16.17 -4.44
N PRO A 30 6.56 14.94 -4.55
CA PRO A 30 7.79 14.72 -5.29
C PRO A 30 7.62 15.18 -6.76
N PRO A 31 8.66 15.75 -7.39
CA PRO A 31 8.55 16.26 -8.76
C PRO A 31 8.07 15.24 -9.80
N GLN A 32 8.29 13.95 -9.56
CA GLN A 32 7.85 12.85 -10.44
C GLN A 32 6.34 12.61 -10.41
N PHE A 33 5.63 13.21 -9.45
CA PHE A 33 4.20 13.02 -9.19
C PHE A 33 3.46 14.37 -9.17
N ASP A 34 4.00 15.41 -9.83
CA ASP A 34 3.35 16.72 -9.90
C ASP A 34 2.19 16.75 -10.93
N GLU A 35 2.21 15.85 -11.90
CA GLU A 35 1.15 15.70 -12.90
C GLU A 35 -0.03 14.90 -12.34
N ASP A 36 -1.19 15.55 -12.34
CA ASP A 36 -2.42 15.00 -11.79
C ASP A 36 -3.56 15.01 -12.83
N LEU A 37 -3.54 14.03 -13.73
CA LEU A 37 -4.53 13.90 -14.80
C LEU A 37 -5.95 13.62 -14.27
N MET A 38 -6.06 12.95 -13.12
CA MET A 38 -7.37 12.63 -12.51
C MET A 38 -8.08 13.87 -11.96
N SER A 39 -7.38 15.00 -11.81
CA SER A 39 -7.99 16.29 -11.47
C SER A 39 -9.04 16.75 -12.50
N ALA A 40 -8.90 16.34 -13.77
CA ALA A 40 -9.83 16.70 -14.84
C ALA A 40 -11.25 16.14 -14.64
N LEU A 41 -11.42 15.10 -13.81
CA LEU A 41 -12.73 14.53 -13.49
C LEU A 41 -13.54 15.42 -12.52
N GLY A 42 -12.93 16.44 -11.91
CA GLY A 42 -13.57 17.27 -10.91
C GLY A 42 -13.75 16.57 -9.55
N ARG A 43 -14.12 17.33 -8.52
CA ARG A 43 -14.15 16.83 -7.13
C ARG A 43 -15.17 15.71 -6.89
N ASP A 44 -16.29 15.74 -7.59
CA ASP A 44 -17.40 14.81 -7.34
C ASP A 44 -17.22 13.44 -8.03
N ALA A 45 -16.50 13.39 -9.14
CA ALA A 45 -16.31 12.17 -9.92
C ALA A 45 -14.90 11.57 -9.80
N ARG A 46 -13.94 12.33 -9.28
CA ARG A 46 -12.57 11.85 -9.08
C ARG A 46 -12.51 10.79 -7.96
N PRO A 47 -11.81 9.66 -8.16
CA PRO A 47 -11.54 8.70 -7.09
C PRO A 47 -10.69 9.29 -5.96
N ASP A 48 -10.82 8.74 -4.75
CA ASP A 48 -9.90 9.06 -3.65
C ASP A 48 -8.44 8.83 -4.10
N TYR A 49 -7.53 9.72 -3.70
CA TYR A 49 -6.15 9.74 -4.25
C TYR A 49 -5.06 10.03 -3.21
N ARG A 50 -5.42 10.27 -1.94
CA ARG A 50 -4.48 10.49 -0.83
C ARG A 50 -5.00 9.83 0.42
N TRP A 51 -4.10 9.21 1.18
CA TRP A 51 -4.46 8.50 2.41
C TRP A 51 -3.41 8.73 3.49
N LEU A 52 -3.87 8.92 4.73
CA LEU A 52 -3.05 8.71 5.92
C LEU A 52 -3.18 7.24 6.33
N ILE A 53 -2.03 6.57 6.41
CA ILE A 53 -1.95 5.15 6.74
C ILE A 53 -1.25 4.99 8.08
N VAL A 54 -1.93 4.36 9.03
CA VAL A 54 -1.39 4.11 10.38
C VAL A 54 -1.72 2.69 10.80
N GLY A 55 -0.74 1.96 11.30
CA GLY A 55 -0.98 0.64 11.84
C GLY A 55 0.14 0.15 12.74
N PRO A 56 -0.14 -0.81 13.62
CA PRO A 56 0.87 -1.41 14.48
C PRO A 56 1.78 -2.35 13.66
N LYS A 57 2.80 -2.92 14.33
CA LYS A 57 3.63 -3.99 13.75
C LYS A 57 2.75 -5.11 13.19
N LEU A 58 3.17 -5.70 12.07
CA LEU A 58 2.48 -6.78 11.34
C LEU A 58 1.18 -6.37 10.63
N SER A 59 0.76 -5.11 10.70
CA SER A 59 -0.29 -4.58 9.84
C SER A 59 0.23 -4.28 8.43
N GLY A 60 -0.66 -4.34 7.45
CA GLY A 60 -0.35 -4.02 6.07
C GLY A 60 -1.49 -4.38 5.12
N SER A 61 -1.22 -4.31 3.83
CA SER A 61 -2.13 -4.71 2.76
C SER A 61 -1.70 -6.05 2.17
N SER A 62 -2.67 -6.88 1.78
CA SER A 62 -2.42 -8.04 0.91
C SER A 62 -1.89 -7.60 -0.46
N PHE A 63 -1.38 -8.55 -1.26
CA PHE A 63 -1.02 -8.26 -2.64
C PHE A 63 -2.21 -7.70 -3.42
N HIS A 64 -1.95 -6.66 -4.19
CA HIS A 64 -2.92 -6.01 -5.07
C HIS A 64 -2.18 -5.24 -6.16
N VAL A 65 -2.92 -4.89 -7.21
CA VAL A 65 -2.53 -3.85 -8.17
C VAL A 65 -3.37 -2.62 -7.85
N ASP A 66 -2.74 -1.44 -7.85
CA ASP A 66 -3.46 -0.20 -7.63
C ASP A 66 -4.60 -0.03 -8.66
N PRO A 67 -5.79 0.43 -8.22
CA PRO A 67 -6.92 0.59 -9.11
C PRO A 67 -6.62 1.63 -10.19
N ASN A 68 -7.28 1.49 -11.35
CA ASN A 68 -7.12 2.37 -12.51
C ASN A 68 -5.69 2.41 -13.10
N CYS A 69 -4.80 1.48 -12.72
CA CYS A 69 -3.42 1.43 -13.19
C CYS A 69 -2.64 2.74 -12.94
N ASN A 70 -2.98 3.44 -11.85
CA ASN A 70 -2.25 4.64 -11.46
C ASN A 70 -0.90 4.29 -10.83
N PHE A 71 0.05 5.22 -10.92
CA PHE A 71 1.26 5.16 -10.12
C PHE A 71 1.01 5.75 -8.73
N ALA A 72 1.63 5.15 -7.70
CA ALA A 72 1.56 5.61 -6.32
C ALA A 72 2.95 5.93 -5.77
N TRP A 73 3.00 6.84 -4.80
CA TRP A 73 4.17 7.09 -3.96
C TRP A 73 3.79 6.96 -2.49
N ASN A 74 4.71 6.43 -1.67
CA ASN A 74 4.49 6.24 -0.24
C ASN A 74 5.62 6.88 0.57
N ALA A 75 5.29 7.86 1.40
CA ALA A 75 6.24 8.46 2.34
C ALA A 75 6.07 7.86 3.74
N THR A 76 7.09 7.13 4.22
CA THR A 76 7.10 6.60 5.59
C THR A 76 7.59 7.68 6.55
N LEU A 77 6.68 8.24 7.35
CA LEU A 77 6.99 9.27 8.34
C LEU A 77 7.60 8.69 9.64
N GLN A 78 7.09 7.55 10.10
CA GLN A 78 7.57 6.87 11.30
C GLN A 78 7.50 5.34 11.12
N GLY A 79 8.49 4.64 11.66
CA GLY A 79 8.59 3.19 11.59
C GLY A 79 9.27 2.71 10.32
N ARG A 80 8.91 1.50 9.87
CA ARG A 80 9.48 0.84 8.69
C ARG A 80 8.40 0.04 7.99
N LYS A 81 8.44 0.00 6.67
CA LYS A 81 7.61 -0.85 5.82
C LYS A 81 8.53 -1.81 5.06
N LYS A 82 8.11 -3.06 4.92
CA LYS A 82 8.74 -4.04 4.02
C LYS A 82 7.84 -4.13 2.79
N TRP A 83 8.42 -3.97 1.62
CA TRP A 83 7.71 -4.09 0.36
C TRP A 83 8.18 -5.31 -0.41
N VAL A 84 7.22 -5.99 -1.04
CA VAL A 84 7.47 -7.09 -1.96
C VAL A 84 6.63 -6.84 -3.20
N PHE A 85 7.27 -6.83 -4.36
CA PHE A 85 6.62 -6.61 -5.64
C PHE A 85 6.93 -7.76 -6.59
N TYR A 86 5.96 -8.06 -7.46
CA TYR A 86 6.12 -8.93 -8.61
C TYR A 86 5.76 -8.14 -9.88
N PRO A 87 6.41 -8.39 -11.01
CA PRO A 87 6.08 -7.72 -12.27
C PRO A 87 4.62 -7.99 -12.69
N PRO A 88 4.01 -7.09 -13.47
CA PRO A 88 2.68 -7.32 -14.03
C PRO A 88 2.61 -8.67 -14.77
N GLY A 89 1.56 -9.45 -14.49
CA GLY A 89 1.34 -10.77 -15.07
C GLY A 89 2.04 -11.93 -14.34
N VAL A 90 2.89 -11.64 -13.34
CA VAL A 90 3.47 -12.66 -12.46
C VAL A 90 2.61 -12.76 -11.20
N GLN A 91 2.01 -13.92 -10.98
CA GLN A 91 1.20 -14.18 -9.78
C GLN A 91 2.13 -14.38 -8.57
N PRO A 92 1.98 -13.61 -7.47
CA PRO A 92 2.71 -13.89 -6.25
C PRO A 92 2.36 -15.28 -5.71
N PRO A 93 3.34 -16.04 -5.15
CA PRO A 93 3.11 -17.38 -4.62
C PRO A 93 2.10 -17.34 -3.49
N GLY A 94 1.22 -18.34 -3.39
CA GLY A 94 0.23 -18.44 -2.31
C GLY A 94 -0.85 -17.36 -2.31
N VAL A 95 -0.94 -16.52 -3.36
CA VAL A 95 -2.00 -15.51 -3.50
C VAL A 95 -3.08 -16.03 -4.42
N ASP A 96 -4.01 -16.81 -3.87
CA ASP A 96 -5.18 -17.38 -4.52
C ASP A 96 -6.51 -16.89 -3.91
N GLY A 97 -6.45 -15.85 -3.06
CA GLY A 97 -7.61 -15.07 -2.64
C GLY A 97 -7.98 -15.15 -1.16
N GLY A 98 -7.15 -15.74 -0.29
CA GLY A 98 -7.50 -15.88 1.13
C GLY A 98 -6.39 -15.61 2.15
N VAL A 99 -5.12 -15.61 1.73
CA VAL A 99 -3.99 -15.57 2.66
C VAL A 99 -3.82 -14.20 3.31
N SER A 100 -3.65 -14.18 4.63
CA SER A 100 -3.34 -12.94 5.35
C SER A 100 -1.89 -12.51 5.11
N LEU A 101 -1.58 -11.23 5.31
CA LEU A 101 -0.20 -10.75 5.12
C LEU A 101 0.83 -11.47 6.02
N PRO A 102 0.58 -11.65 7.34
CA PRO A 102 1.51 -12.39 8.19
C PRO A 102 1.69 -13.85 7.76
N GLU A 103 0.61 -14.52 7.38
CA GLU A 103 0.61 -15.90 6.87
C GLU A 103 1.42 -16.01 5.57
N TRP A 104 1.21 -15.09 4.62
CA TRP A 104 2.02 -15.04 3.40
C TRP A 104 3.52 -14.96 3.70
N PHE A 105 3.92 -14.08 4.63
CA PHE A 105 5.31 -13.93 5.01
C PHE A 105 5.87 -15.17 5.72
N ALA A 106 5.06 -15.86 6.51
CA ALA A 106 5.48 -17.07 7.21
C ALA A 106 5.68 -18.25 6.26
N GLU A 107 4.83 -18.38 5.25
CA GLU A 107 4.77 -19.58 4.39
C GLU A 107 5.52 -19.44 3.07
N ASN A 108 5.62 -18.23 2.51
CA ASN A 108 6.07 -18.04 1.12
C ASN A 108 7.31 -17.14 0.98
N TYR A 109 7.68 -16.37 2.01
CA TYR A 109 8.73 -15.36 1.84
C TYR A 109 10.15 -15.96 1.75
N GLY A 110 10.43 -17.00 2.53
CA GLY A 110 11.74 -17.66 2.57
C GLY A 110 11.93 -18.79 1.57
N GLU A 111 10.86 -19.23 0.92
CA GLU A 111 10.85 -20.36 -0.01
C GLU A 111 11.14 -19.89 -1.45
N GLU A 112 11.84 -20.72 -2.23
CA GLU A 112 12.01 -20.49 -3.67
C GLU A 112 10.83 -21.07 -4.43
N HIS A 113 10.17 -20.22 -5.22
CA HIS A 113 9.06 -20.57 -6.09
C HIS A 113 9.29 -20.06 -7.52
N GLU A 114 8.60 -20.63 -8.50
CA GLU A 114 8.56 -20.08 -9.86
C GLU A 114 8.12 -18.60 -9.82
N GLY A 115 8.90 -17.70 -10.43
CA GLY A 115 8.68 -16.25 -10.38
C GLY A 115 9.37 -15.53 -9.22
N SER A 116 10.03 -16.26 -8.30
CA SER A 116 10.77 -15.66 -7.18
C SER A 116 11.99 -14.86 -7.64
N GLU A 117 12.58 -15.22 -8.78
CA GLU A 117 13.65 -14.50 -9.45
C GLU A 117 13.23 -13.09 -9.91
N HIS A 118 11.93 -12.86 -10.03
CA HIS A 118 11.35 -11.57 -10.41
C HIS A 118 10.93 -10.72 -9.21
N ARG A 119 11.05 -11.25 -7.98
CA ARG A 119 10.66 -10.56 -6.75
C ARG A 119 11.56 -9.35 -6.50
N LEU A 120 10.95 -8.17 -6.41
CA LEU A 120 11.61 -6.94 -5.99
C LEU A 120 11.24 -6.63 -4.54
N GLU A 121 12.21 -6.14 -3.76
CA GLU A 121 11.98 -5.80 -2.35
C GLU A 121 12.66 -4.50 -1.93
N CYS A 122 12.05 -3.82 -0.95
CA CYS A 122 12.57 -2.62 -0.30
C CYS A 122 12.22 -2.61 1.18
#